data_AF-A0A7S2CYZ7-F1
#
_entry.id   AF-A0A7S2CYZ7-F1
#
_cell.length_a   1.000
_cell.length_b   1.000
_cell.length_c   1.000
_cell.angle_alpha   90.00
_cell.angle_beta   90.00
_cell.angle_gamma   90.00
#
_symmetry.space_group_name_H-M   'P 1'
#
loop_
_entity.id
_entity.type
_entity.pdbx_description
1 polymer ?
#
loop_
_entity_poly.entity_id
_entity_poly.type
_entity_poly.pdbx_seq_one_letter_code
_entity_poly.pdbx_strand_id
1 'polypeptide(L)'
;GGHLVISNIFHGNHLLIKQIPRTLVENCCDMVVRNQNYSPYPMLILESLVSYENADTAGSLELQHNILHELTHPGRHELTMYTCGGDPGHSDYQERIAMMKQAEDELASHNANDLVEDLFSHIPKKLRYHVHLLYVLAGTAGGKENITTVEAKLQTILSPESALLTLLDPETIIDVMIPVAYYFYDVCIDVEITVEGLARSTNMWKFIHASKGVIQDAAANFELMSKSNSPTQENCAARRKIQYLLLCVQIVSTFFARYYPDLYTEGIEGQDNQDFTPLDDFTLGEDADDFTPVESLTTGTLQDQEFKQLRWNTDQVMDYVYELESMTALCAHLIQENHLKVLEESRDLLKKSLSNIGVDVQEKQKT
;
A
#
# COMPACT_ATOMS: atom_id res chain seq x y z
N GLY A 1 -6.39 10.74 -22.41
CA GLY A 1 -7.05 12.04 -22.66
C GLY A 1 -8.21 12.27 -21.71
N GLY A 2 -9.45 12.26 -22.20
CA GLY A 2 -10.62 12.65 -21.38
C GLY A 2 -10.84 11.87 -20.08
N HIS A 3 -10.50 10.58 -20.03
CA HIS A 3 -10.61 9.75 -18.82
C HIS A 3 -9.66 10.20 -17.69
N LEU A 4 -8.45 10.68 -18.00
CA LEU A 4 -7.51 11.19 -17.00
C LEU A 4 -8.06 12.47 -16.36
N VAL A 5 -8.66 13.33 -17.19
CA VAL A 5 -9.32 14.55 -16.70
C VAL A 5 -10.48 14.19 -15.77
N ILE A 6 -11.32 13.23 -16.15
CA ILE A 6 -12.44 12.77 -15.31
C ILE A 6 -11.93 12.18 -13.99
N SER A 7 -10.92 11.29 -14.05
CA SER A 7 -10.29 10.72 -12.86
C SER A 7 -9.74 11.80 -11.93
N ASN A 8 -9.02 12.79 -12.47
CA ASN A 8 -8.45 13.89 -11.70
C ASN A 8 -9.50 14.85 -11.12
N ILE A 9 -10.68 14.98 -11.76
CA ILE A 9 -11.79 15.78 -11.22
C ILE A 9 -12.39 15.11 -9.98
N PHE A 10 -12.49 13.78 -9.97
CA PHE A 10 -13.05 13.03 -8.86
C PHE A 10 -12.06 12.79 -7.72
N HIS A 11 -10.78 12.63 -8.04
CA HIS A 11 -9.74 12.39 -7.05
C HIS A 11 -9.70 13.50 -5.97
N GLY A 12 -9.83 13.11 -4.70
CA GLY A 12 -9.89 14.04 -3.56
C GLY A 12 -11.18 14.88 -3.44
N ASN A 13 -12.12 14.79 -4.39
CA ASN A 13 -13.31 15.63 -4.42
C ASN A 13 -14.56 14.93 -3.86
N HIS A 14 -14.62 14.82 -2.54
CA HIS A 14 -15.70 14.14 -1.82
C HIS A 14 -17.11 14.72 -2.09
N LEU A 15 -17.22 16.03 -2.38
CA LEU A 15 -18.52 16.66 -2.70
C LEU A 15 -19.08 16.18 -4.03
N LEU A 16 -18.21 16.01 -5.03
CA LEU A 16 -18.60 15.45 -6.32
C LEU A 16 -18.91 13.96 -6.20
N ILE A 17 -18.08 13.20 -5.47
CA ILE A 17 -18.26 11.75 -5.27
C ILE A 17 -19.64 11.44 -4.67
N LYS A 18 -20.08 12.22 -3.67
CA LYS A 18 -21.42 12.06 -3.07
C LYS A 18 -22.60 12.27 -4.03
N GLN A 19 -22.38 12.96 -5.14
CA GLN A 19 -23.42 13.23 -6.14
C GLN A 19 -23.40 12.21 -7.29
N ILE A 20 -22.47 11.25 -7.27
CA ILE A 20 -22.35 10.26 -8.32
C ILE A 20 -23.54 9.31 -8.26
N PRO A 21 -24.30 9.18 -9.35
CA PRO A 21 -25.39 8.23 -9.38
C PRO A 21 -24.83 6.81 -9.41
N ARG A 22 -25.49 5.90 -8.70
CA ARG A 22 -25.16 4.45 -8.71
C ARG A 22 -25.04 3.87 -10.12
N THR A 23 -25.85 4.36 -11.06
CA THR A 23 -25.81 3.95 -12.47
C THR A 23 -24.45 4.21 -13.13
N LEU A 24 -23.68 5.21 -12.69
CA LEU A 24 -22.32 5.42 -13.20
C LEU A 24 -21.39 4.27 -12.81
N VAL A 25 -21.47 3.81 -11.56
CA VAL A 25 -20.67 2.66 -11.07
C VAL A 25 -21.01 1.40 -11.84
N GLU A 26 -22.31 1.12 -11.99
CA GLU A 26 -22.80 -0.04 -12.73
C GLU A 26 -22.31 0.01 -14.19
N ASN A 27 -22.38 1.19 -14.83
CA ASN A 27 -21.86 1.38 -16.19
C ASN A 27 -20.34 1.18 -16.26
N CYS A 28 -19.57 1.69 -15.30
CA CYS A 28 -18.12 1.46 -15.24
C CYS A 28 -17.78 -0.02 -15.05
N CYS A 29 -18.49 -0.73 -14.16
CA CYS A 29 -18.30 -2.17 -13.95
C CYS A 29 -18.72 -2.99 -15.18
N ASP A 30 -19.82 -2.62 -15.85
CA ASP A 30 -20.21 -3.21 -17.12
C ASP A 30 -19.17 -3.00 -18.21
N MET A 31 -18.56 -1.81 -18.26
CA MET A 31 -17.45 -1.53 -19.16
C MET A 31 -16.25 -2.40 -18.84
N VAL A 32 -15.89 -2.60 -17.56
CA VAL A 32 -14.83 -3.54 -17.14
C VAL A 32 -15.11 -4.94 -17.67
N VAL A 33 -16.31 -5.47 -17.45
CA VAL A 33 -16.66 -6.86 -17.84
C VAL A 33 -16.65 -7.04 -19.36
N ARG A 34 -17.09 -6.03 -20.12
CA ARG A 34 -17.11 -6.08 -21.59
C ARG A 34 -15.74 -5.79 -22.22
N ASN A 35 -14.73 -5.47 -21.42
CA ASN A 35 -13.43 -5.00 -21.85
C ASN A 35 -12.50 -6.13 -22.30
N GLN A 36 -12.70 -6.63 -23.51
CA GLN A 36 -11.84 -7.68 -24.07
C GLN A 36 -10.36 -7.25 -24.22
N ASN A 37 -10.07 -5.95 -24.18
CA ASN A 37 -8.73 -5.39 -24.36
C ASN A 37 -8.08 -4.95 -23.04
N TYR A 38 -8.72 -5.19 -21.88
CA TYR A 38 -8.20 -4.80 -20.57
C TYR A 38 -7.79 -3.31 -20.50
N SER A 39 -8.58 -2.44 -21.14
CA SER A 39 -8.39 -0.99 -21.02
C SER A 39 -8.46 -0.56 -19.54
N PRO A 40 -7.46 0.18 -19.01
CA PRO A 40 -7.42 0.57 -17.60
C PRO A 40 -8.44 1.67 -17.25
N TYR A 41 -9.08 2.31 -18.24
CA TYR A 41 -9.85 3.53 -18.04
C TYR A 41 -11.06 3.40 -17.12
N PRO A 42 -11.91 2.34 -17.22
CA PRO A 42 -13.00 2.18 -16.26
C PRO A 42 -12.47 2.00 -14.84
N MET A 43 -11.33 1.32 -14.68
CA MET A 43 -10.71 1.08 -13.39
C MET A 43 -10.13 2.35 -12.76
N LEU A 44 -9.48 3.21 -13.56
CA LEU A 44 -9.02 4.53 -13.13
C LEU A 44 -10.15 5.40 -12.58
N ILE A 45 -11.32 5.37 -13.23
CA ILE A 45 -12.49 6.09 -12.73
C ILE A 45 -12.91 5.49 -11.38
N LEU A 46 -13.09 4.17 -11.30
CA LEU A 46 -13.46 3.50 -10.04
C LEU A 46 -12.46 3.77 -8.91
N GLU A 47 -11.16 3.81 -9.21
CA GLU A 47 -10.09 4.13 -8.27
C GLU A 47 -10.27 5.54 -7.70
N SER A 48 -10.53 6.52 -8.57
CA SER A 48 -10.79 7.90 -8.11
C SER A 48 -12.02 8.00 -7.19
N LEU A 49 -12.98 7.08 -7.29
CA LEU A 49 -14.19 7.07 -6.46
C LEU A 49 -13.97 6.47 -5.07
N VAL A 50 -12.92 5.67 -4.91
CA VAL A 50 -12.58 5.02 -3.63
C VAL A 50 -11.35 5.64 -2.97
N SER A 51 -10.74 6.64 -3.60
CA SER A 51 -9.59 7.38 -3.06
C SER A 51 -9.94 8.10 -1.75
N TYR A 52 -8.99 8.05 -0.82
CA TYR A 52 -9.26 7.95 0.61
C TYR A 52 -9.18 9.26 1.39
N GLU A 53 -8.97 10.39 0.72
CA GLU A 53 -8.59 11.62 1.42
C GLU A 53 -9.65 12.14 2.42
N ASN A 54 -10.89 11.62 2.42
CA ASN A 54 -11.93 11.97 3.42
C ASN A 54 -12.96 10.83 3.64
N ALA A 55 -12.55 9.71 4.25
CA ALA A 55 -13.37 8.50 4.46
C ALA A 55 -14.61 8.69 5.36
N ASP A 56 -14.69 9.75 6.17
CA ASP A 56 -15.73 9.96 7.20
C ASP A 56 -17.10 10.39 6.66
N THR A 57 -17.41 10.12 5.39
CA THR A 57 -18.69 10.55 4.81
C THR A 57 -19.54 9.37 4.37
N ALA A 58 -20.72 9.22 4.98
CA ALA A 58 -21.66 8.11 4.76
C ALA A 58 -21.98 7.80 3.29
N GLY A 59 -21.94 8.79 2.39
CA GLY A 59 -22.14 8.58 0.95
C GLY A 59 -21.00 7.83 0.24
N SER A 60 -19.79 7.86 0.80
CA SER A 60 -18.63 7.11 0.28
C SER A 60 -18.77 5.60 0.53
N LEU A 61 -19.38 5.22 1.66
CA LEU A 61 -19.46 3.82 2.08
C LEU A 61 -20.42 2.99 1.21
N GLU A 62 -21.60 3.53 0.90
CA GLU A 62 -22.54 2.89 -0.03
C GLU A 62 -21.89 2.71 -1.41
N LEU A 63 -21.13 3.70 -1.86
CA LEU A 63 -20.43 3.68 -3.14
C LEU A 63 -19.36 2.58 -3.18
N GLN A 64 -18.47 2.53 -2.18
CA GLN A 64 -17.44 1.50 -2.06
C GLN A 64 -18.05 0.09 -2.00
N HIS A 65 -19.14 -0.09 -1.24
CA HIS A 65 -19.81 -1.38 -1.13
C HIS A 65 -20.48 -1.81 -2.44
N ASN A 66 -21.05 -0.87 -3.19
CA ASN A 66 -21.60 -1.11 -4.53
C ASN A 66 -20.49 -1.49 -5.52
N ILE A 67 -19.35 -0.78 -5.51
CA ILE A 67 -18.18 -1.09 -6.35
C ILE A 67 -17.69 -2.51 -6.06
N LEU A 68 -17.46 -2.82 -4.78
CA LEU A 68 -17.03 -4.16 -4.38
C LEU A 68 -18.03 -5.23 -4.82
N HIS A 69 -19.33 -5.02 -4.56
CA HIS A 69 -20.38 -5.95 -4.96
C HIS A 69 -20.36 -6.24 -6.46
N GLU A 70 -20.29 -5.21 -7.30
CA GLU A 70 -20.30 -5.36 -8.75
C GLU A 70 -19.03 -6.06 -9.28
N LEU A 71 -17.86 -5.67 -8.79
CA LEU A 71 -16.59 -6.27 -9.22
C LEU A 71 -16.45 -7.72 -8.77
N THR A 72 -17.03 -8.08 -7.63
CA THR A 72 -16.92 -9.43 -7.05
C THR A 72 -18.16 -10.29 -7.26
N HIS A 73 -19.09 -9.84 -8.10
CA HIS A 73 -20.31 -10.59 -8.38
C HIS A 73 -19.96 -11.96 -8.99
N PRO A 74 -20.50 -13.10 -8.52
CA PRO A 74 -20.11 -14.43 -8.99
C PRO A 74 -20.19 -14.61 -10.51
N GLY A 75 -21.20 -14.03 -11.16
CA GLY A 75 -21.35 -14.07 -12.62
C GLY A 75 -20.37 -13.19 -13.42
N ARG A 76 -19.52 -12.40 -12.76
CA ARG A 76 -18.56 -11.47 -13.37
C ARG A 76 -17.13 -11.68 -12.83
N HIS A 77 -16.98 -12.38 -11.71
CA HIS A 77 -15.73 -12.52 -10.95
C HIS A 77 -14.55 -12.98 -11.81
N GLU A 78 -14.72 -14.02 -12.64
CA GLU A 78 -13.64 -14.51 -13.52
C GLU A 78 -13.21 -13.48 -14.57
N LEU A 79 -14.10 -12.58 -14.97
CA LEU A 79 -13.84 -11.53 -15.96
C LEU A 79 -13.20 -10.29 -15.33
N THR A 80 -13.50 -10.02 -14.06
CA THR A 80 -13.00 -8.85 -13.33
C THR A 80 -11.69 -9.13 -12.60
N MET A 81 -11.55 -10.30 -11.97
CA MET A 81 -10.39 -10.73 -11.18
C MET A 81 -9.28 -11.33 -12.04
N TYR A 82 -9.03 -10.69 -13.17
CA TYR A 82 -7.99 -11.10 -14.09
C TYR A 82 -6.63 -11.00 -13.42
N THR A 83 -5.86 -12.09 -13.52
CA THR A 83 -4.54 -12.22 -12.92
C THR A 83 -4.53 -11.97 -11.40
N CYS A 84 -5.54 -12.40 -10.67
CA CYS A 84 -5.53 -12.34 -9.20
C CYS A 84 -4.99 -13.63 -8.55
N GLY A 85 -4.74 -14.70 -9.32
CA GLY A 85 -4.17 -15.94 -8.79
C GLY A 85 -2.80 -15.70 -8.16
N GLY A 86 -2.68 -15.97 -6.87
CA GLY A 86 -1.60 -15.45 -6.03
C GLY A 86 -0.42 -16.40 -5.76
N ASP A 87 -0.60 -17.70 -5.96
CA ASP A 87 0.47 -18.70 -5.77
C ASP A 87 1.48 -18.62 -6.93
N PRO A 88 2.80 -18.62 -6.68
CA PRO A 88 3.83 -18.79 -7.70
C PRO A 88 3.58 -19.95 -8.68
N GLY A 89 2.92 -21.02 -8.24
CA GLY A 89 2.52 -22.14 -9.11
C GLY A 89 1.35 -21.86 -10.04
N HIS A 90 0.60 -20.77 -9.85
CA HIS A 90 -0.60 -20.44 -10.60
C HIS A 90 -0.28 -19.78 -11.95
N SER A 91 -1.05 -20.08 -13.00
CA SER A 91 -0.84 -19.52 -14.35
C SER A 91 -0.89 -17.99 -14.37
N ASP A 92 -1.84 -17.42 -13.62
CA ASP A 92 -1.99 -15.97 -13.45
C ASP A 92 -0.73 -15.31 -12.91
N TYR A 93 -0.08 -15.92 -11.92
CA TYR A 93 1.15 -15.41 -11.33
C TYR A 93 2.25 -15.35 -12.38
N GLN A 94 2.44 -16.44 -13.10
CA GLN A 94 3.44 -16.55 -14.17
C GLN A 94 3.16 -15.56 -15.31
N GLU A 95 1.88 -15.33 -15.67
CA GLU A 95 1.53 -14.31 -16.65
C GLU A 95 1.85 -12.89 -16.14
N ARG A 96 1.62 -12.58 -14.86
CA ARG A 96 2.01 -11.28 -14.27
C ARG A 96 3.52 -11.07 -14.31
N ILE A 97 4.31 -12.06 -13.91
CA ILE A 97 5.78 -12.00 -13.94
C ILE A 97 6.30 -11.74 -15.36
N ALA A 98 5.74 -12.44 -16.36
CA ALA A 98 6.11 -12.20 -17.75
C ALA A 98 5.79 -10.76 -18.21
N MET A 99 4.64 -10.20 -17.81
CA MET A 99 4.28 -8.81 -18.10
C MET A 99 5.13 -7.79 -17.35
N MET A 100 5.54 -8.11 -16.11
CA MET A 100 6.43 -7.26 -15.31
C MET A 100 7.81 -7.16 -15.96
N LYS A 101 8.37 -8.29 -16.40
CA LYS A 101 9.62 -8.32 -17.14
C LYS A 101 9.55 -7.50 -18.44
N GLN A 102 8.44 -7.62 -19.18
CA GLN A 102 8.21 -6.78 -20.36
C GLN A 102 8.20 -5.29 -19.99
N ALA A 103 7.56 -4.92 -18.88
CA ALA A 103 7.49 -3.53 -18.44
C ALA A 103 8.87 -2.96 -18.08
N GLU A 104 9.77 -3.76 -17.50
CA GLU A 104 11.16 -3.34 -17.23
C GLU A 104 11.95 -3.11 -18.53
N ASP A 105 11.84 -4.03 -19.49
CA ASP A 105 12.47 -3.90 -20.81
C ASP A 105 11.97 -2.64 -21.55
N GLU A 106 10.67 -2.36 -21.44
CA GLU A 106 10.06 -1.13 -21.98
C GLU A 106 10.58 0.11 -21.25
N LEU A 107 10.62 0.11 -19.91
CA LEU A 107 11.11 1.24 -19.12
C LEU A 107 12.57 1.58 -19.43
N ALA A 108 13.42 0.58 -19.69
CA ALA A 108 14.81 0.76 -20.07
C ALA A 108 14.99 1.37 -21.48
N SER A 109 13.98 1.24 -22.34
CA SER A 109 14.01 1.73 -23.73
C SER A 109 13.24 3.04 -23.96
N HIS A 110 12.46 3.51 -22.98
CA HIS A 110 11.67 4.75 -23.08
C HIS A 110 12.51 6.02 -22.89
N ASN A 111 12.16 7.08 -23.62
CA ASN A 111 12.71 8.41 -23.39
C ASN A 111 12.06 9.04 -22.15
N ALA A 112 12.86 9.74 -21.33
CA ALA A 112 12.39 10.36 -20.08
C ALA A 112 11.18 11.33 -20.24
N ASN A 113 10.96 11.88 -21.45
CA ASN A 113 9.84 12.79 -21.72
C ASN A 113 8.48 12.08 -21.78
N ASP A 114 8.42 10.81 -22.20
CA ASP A 114 7.15 10.08 -22.35
C ASP A 114 6.56 9.65 -21.00
N LEU A 115 7.42 9.50 -19.98
CA LEU A 115 7.04 9.13 -18.62
C LEU A 115 6.37 10.28 -17.84
N VAL A 116 6.43 11.51 -18.34
CA VAL A 116 5.83 12.68 -17.67
C VAL A 116 4.32 12.77 -17.93
N GLU A 117 3.82 12.27 -19.06
CA GLU A 117 2.39 12.34 -19.41
C GLU A 117 1.57 11.14 -18.90
N ASP A 118 2.18 9.95 -18.81
CA ASP A 118 1.55 8.73 -18.28
C ASP A 118 2.62 7.87 -17.59
N LEU A 119 2.65 7.92 -16.25
CA LEU A 119 3.63 7.21 -15.41
C LEU A 119 3.60 5.69 -15.62
N PHE A 120 2.49 5.17 -16.15
CA PHE A 120 2.31 3.75 -16.40
C PHE A 120 2.43 3.39 -17.88
N SER A 121 2.87 4.32 -18.75
CA SER A 121 2.99 4.11 -20.19
C SER A 121 3.82 2.88 -20.56
N HIS A 122 4.89 2.59 -19.83
CA HIS A 122 5.75 1.40 -19.97
C HIS A 122 5.12 0.09 -19.48
N ILE A 123 3.95 0.14 -18.83
CA ILE A 123 3.28 -1.03 -18.29
C ILE A 123 2.25 -1.57 -19.30
N PRO A 124 2.29 -2.87 -19.63
CA PRO A 124 1.27 -3.52 -20.45
C PRO A 124 -0.15 -3.28 -19.91
N LYS A 125 -1.12 -3.05 -20.79
CA LYS A 125 -2.51 -2.68 -20.42
C LYS A 125 -3.14 -3.63 -19.39
N LYS A 126 -2.94 -4.94 -19.58
CA LYS A 126 -3.40 -6.00 -18.68
C LYS A 126 -2.83 -5.86 -17.27
N LEU A 127 -1.53 -5.64 -17.16
CA LEU A 127 -0.87 -5.44 -15.87
C LEU A 127 -1.31 -4.11 -15.24
N ARG A 128 -1.47 -3.05 -16.04
CA ARG A 128 -2.00 -1.77 -15.56
C ARG A 128 -3.43 -1.90 -15.03
N TYR A 129 -4.28 -2.68 -15.70
CA TYR A 129 -5.62 -3.01 -15.22
C TYR A 129 -5.55 -3.69 -13.85
N HIS A 130 -4.66 -4.67 -13.66
CA HIS A 130 -4.45 -5.35 -12.38
C HIS A 130 -3.99 -4.40 -11.28
N VAL A 131 -3.03 -3.51 -11.56
CA VAL A 131 -2.56 -2.46 -10.63
C VAL A 131 -3.73 -1.59 -10.15
N HIS A 132 -4.55 -1.07 -11.07
CA HIS A 132 -5.70 -0.24 -10.70
C HIS A 132 -6.79 -1.05 -9.99
N LEU A 133 -6.98 -2.32 -10.34
CA LEU A 133 -7.91 -3.20 -9.63
C LEU A 133 -7.52 -3.34 -8.16
N LEU A 134 -6.24 -3.54 -7.87
CA LEU A 134 -5.75 -3.63 -6.49
C LEU A 134 -6.00 -2.34 -5.70
N TYR A 135 -5.74 -1.16 -6.29
CA TYR A 135 -6.07 0.12 -5.65
C TYR A 135 -7.58 0.26 -5.40
N VAL A 136 -8.42 -0.14 -6.35
CA VAL A 136 -9.87 -0.12 -6.19
C VAL A 136 -10.29 -1.02 -5.03
N LEU A 137 -9.80 -2.25 -4.98
CA LEU A 137 -10.14 -3.20 -3.93
C LEU A 137 -9.65 -2.73 -2.55
N ALA A 138 -8.43 -2.21 -2.45
CA ALA A 138 -7.88 -1.63 -1.24
C ALA A 138 -8.73 -0.45 -0.74
N GLY A 139 -9.07 0.49 -1.63
CA GLY A 139 -9.92 1.64 -1.32
C GLY A 139 -11.36 1.27 -0.96
N THR A 140 -11.84 0.07 -1.32
CA THR A 140 -13.13 -0.43 -0.81
C THR A 140 -13.04 -1.04 0.58
N ALA A 141 -11.84 -1.38 1.05
CA ALA A 141 -11.64 -1.91 2.39
C ALA A 141 -11.55 -0.78 3.41
N GLY A 142 -10.70 0.21 3.17
CA GLY A 142 -10.36 1.07 4.29
C GLY A 142 -11.47 2.05 4.75
N GLY A 143 -11.38 2.43 6.03
CA GLY A 143 -11.90 3.70 6.55
C GLY A 143 -13.16 3.53 7.36
N LYS A 144 -13.36 2.31 7.87
CA LYS A 144 -14.66 1.86 8.32
C LYS A 144 -14.52 1.09 9.63
N GLU A 145 -15.45 1.36 10.51
CA GLU A 145 -15.79 0.50 11.63
C GLU A 145 -16.86 -0.51 11.14
N ASN A 146 -16.85 -1.76 11.62
CA ASN A 146 -17.82 -2.83 11.28
C ASN A 146 -17.73 -3.40 9.84
N ILE A 147 -16.53 -3.64 9.33
CA ILE A 147 -16.30 -4.06 7.92
C ILE A 147 -15.56 -5.35 7.74
N THR A 148 -15.48 -6.13 8.80
CA THR A 148 -14.92 -7.48 8.80
C THR A 148 -15.42 -8.34 7.63
N THR A 149 -16.67 -8.16 7.19
CA THR A 149 -17.23 -8.91 6.04
C THR A 149 -16.62 -8.51 4.70
N VAL A 150 -16.28 -7.23 4.50
CA VAL A 150 -15.60 -6.72 3.31
C VAL A 150 -14.15 -7.19 3.30
N GLU A 151 -13.44 -7.04 4.43
CA GLU A 151 -12.05 -7.47 4.60
C GLU A 151 -11.92 -8.98 4.33
N ALA A 152 -12.73 -9.80 4.99
CA ALA A 152 -12.71 -11.25 4.80
C ALA A 152 -13.00 -11.64 3.34
N LYS A 153 -13.95 -10.96 2.68
CA LYS A 153 -14.23 -11.21 1.26
C LYS A 153 -13.04 -10.85 0.38
N LEU A 154 -12.40 -9.72 0.62
CA LEU A 154 -11.22 -9.32 -0.12
C LEU A 154 -10.08 -10.34 0.10
N GLN A 155 -9.83 -10.78 1.33
CA GLN A 155 -8.84 -11.82 1.65
C GLN A 155 -9.09 -13.16 0.92
N THR A 156 -10.32 -13.45 0.46
CA THR A 156 -10.57 -14.62 -0.42
C THR A 156 -10.18 -14.41 -1.87
N ILE A 157 -10.10 -13.16 -2.34
CA ILE A 157 -9.71 -12.79 -3.71
C ILE A 157 -8.20 -12.81 -3.84
N LEU A 158 -7.50 -12.17 -2.91
CA LEU A 158 -6.05 -12.21 -2.80
C LEU A 158 -5.70 -12.49 -1.35
N SER A 159 -5.23 -13.71 -1.07
CA SER A 159 -4.93 -14.12 0.30
C SER A 159 -3.75 -13.33 0.86
N PRO A 160 -3.68 -13.12 2.20
CA PRO A 160 -2.55 -12.48 2.86
C PRO A 160 -1.21 -13.15 2.46
N GLU A 161 -1.21 -14.47 2.37
CA GLU A 161 -0.04 -15.26 1.97
C GLU A 161 0.38 -14.98 0.52
N SER A 162 -0.58 -14.89 -0.39
CA SER A 162 -0.31 -14.57 -1.81
C SER A 162 0.24 -13.16 -1.99
N ALA A 163 -0.31 -12.20 -1.24
CA ALA A 163 0.17 -10.83 -1.24
C ALA A 163 1.62 -10.76 -0.73
N LEU A 164 1.92 -11.44 0.39
CA LEU A 164 3.28 -11.51 0.94
C LEU A 164 4.27 -12.18 -0.01
N LEU A 165 3.89 -13.29 -0.65
CA LEU A 165 4.73 -13.95 -1.66
C LEU A 165 5.04 -13.00 -2.82
N THR A 166 4.06 -12.23 -3.29
CA THR A 166 4.27 -11.23 -4.35
C THR A 166 5.19 -10.10 -3.89
N LEU A 167 5.07 -9.62 -2.65
CA LEU A 167 5.93 -8.58 -2.07
C LEU A 167 7.37 -9.06 -1.80
N LEU A 168 7.56 -10.36 -1.62
CA LEU A 168 8.85 -10.99 -1.37
C LEU A 168 9.55 -11.48 -2.64
N ASP A 169 8.84 -11.56 -3.76
CA ASP A 169 9.41 -12.02 -5.02
C ASP A 169 10.34 -10.95 -5.62
N PRO A 170 11.63 -11.26 -5.83
CA PRO A 170 12.58 -10.33 -6.44
C PRO A 170 12.26 -9.97 -7.90
N GLU A 171 11.41 -10.73 -8.59
CA GLU A 171 10.95 -10.43 -9.95
C GLU A 171 9.74 -9.48 -9.97
N THR A 172 9.14 -9.16 -8.82
CA THR A 172 8.05 -8.19 -8.74
C THR A 172 8.59 -6.77 -8.86
N ILE A 173 8.13 -6.02 -9.87
CA ILE A 173 8.52 -4.63 -10.05
C ILE A 173 7.83 -3.71 -9.06
N ILE A 174 8.46 -2.57 -8.76
CA ILE A 174 7.93 -1.61 -7.79
C ILE A 174 6.52 -1.10 -8.13
N ASP A 175 6.20 -0.98 -9.42
CA ASP A 175 4.88 -0.54 -9.90
C ASP A 175 3.75 -1.51 -9.50
N VAL A 176 4.08 -2.77 -9.23
CA VAL A 176 3.17 -3.80 -8.73
C VAL A 176 3.31 -3.99 -7.23
N MET A 177 4.51 -3.85 -6.66
CA MET A 177 4.70 -3.92 -5.20
C MET A 177 3.88 -2.87 -4.46
N ILE A 178 3.83 -1.63 -4.94
CA ILE A 178 3.08 -0.54 -4.30
C ILE A 178 1.58 -0.87 -4.16
N PRO A 179 0.83 -1.17 -5.23
CA PRO A 179 -0.60 -1.49 -5.11
C PRO A 179 -0.85 -2.78 -4.31
N VAL A 180 0.03 -3.78 -4.37
CA VAL A 180 -0.07 -4.97 -3.52
C VAL A 180 0.14 -4.62 -2.05
N ALA A 181 1.08 -3.72 -1.74
CA ALA A 181 1.32 -3.26 -0.38
C ALA A 181 0.18 -2.42 0.17
N TYR A 182 -0.43 -1.53 -0.63
CA TYR A 182 -1.67 -0.84 -0.26
C TYR A 182 -2.79 -1.83 0.06
N TYR A 183 -3.01 -2.78 -0.85
CA TYR A 183 -4.00 -3.82 -0.64
C TYR A 183 -3.73 -4.60 0.65
N PHE A 184 -2.49 -5.06 0.86
CA PHE A 184 -2.10 -5.81 2.04
C PHE A 184 -2.29 -4.99 3.32
N TYR A 185 -1.94 -3.71 3.29
CA TYR A 185 -2.17 -2.80 4.41
C TYR A 185 -3.66 -2.69 4.73
N ASP A 186 -4.50 -2.23 3.79
CA ASP A 186 -5.93 -1.96 4.02
C ASP A 186 -6.76 -3.23 4.28
N VAL A 187 -6.34 -4.39 3.76
CA VAL A 187 -7.12 -5.63 3.77
C VAL A 187 -6.62 -6.66 4.78
N CYS A 188 -5.36 -6.57 5.24
CA CYS A 188 -4.76 -7.58 6.12
C CYS A 188 -4.13 -7.02 7.40
N ILE A 189 -3.76 -5.74 7.43
CA ILE A 189 -3.03 -5.13 8.54
C ILE A 189 -3.92 -4.14 9.29
N ASP A 190 -4.45 -3.14 8.59
CA ASP A 190 -5.38 -2.15 9.14
C ASP A 190 -6.82 -2.64 9.08
N VAL A 191 -7.05 -3.80 9.68
CA VAL A 191 -8.33 -4.50 9.68
C VAL A 191 -8.97 -4.51 11.05
N GLU A 192 -10.30 -4.43 11.14
CA GLU A 192 -10.99 -4.42 12.43
C GLU A 192 -10.64 -5.63 13.30
N ILE A 193 -10.60 -6.82 12.69
CA ILE A 193 -10.22 -8.08 13.34
C ILE A 193 -8.92 -8.58 12.74
N THR A 194 -7.92 -8.84 13.59
CA THR A 194 -6.62 -9.39 13.18
C THR A 194 -6.78 -10.68 12.38
N VAL A 195 -6.03 -10.79 11.29
CA VAL A 195 -5.98 -11.97 10.44
C VAL A 195 -5.36 -13.14 11.20
N GLU A 196 -6.09 -14.25 11.30
CA GLU A 196 -5.64 -15.45 11.98
C GLU A 196 -4.36 -16.00 11.33
N GLY A 197 -3.39 -16.37 12.17
CA GLY A 197 -2.13 -16.96 11.73
C GLY A 197 -1.12 -15.99 11.12
N LEU A 198 -1.47 -14.73 10.84
CA LEU A 198 -0.55 -13.77 10.22
C LEU A 198 0.70 -13.52 11.08
N ALA A 199 0.54 -13.39 12.40
CA ALA A 199 1.66 -13.28 13.34
C ALA A 199 2.61 -14.49 13.36
N ARG A 200 2.11 -15.65 12.92
CA ARG A 200 2.85 -16.91 12.80
C ARG A 200 3.31 -17.19 11.36
N SER A 201 2.98 -16.33 10.40
CA SER A 201 3.38 -16.52 9.01
C SER A 201 4.87 -16.25 8.86
N THR A 202 5.62 -17.26 8.40
CA THR A 202 7.03 -17.15 8.03
C THR A 202 7.26 -16.04 7.00
N ASN A 203 6.33 -15.87 6.05
CA ASN A 203 6.44 -14.85 5.01
C ASN A 203 6.20 -13.44 5.54
N MET A 204 5.35 -13.26 6.55
CA MET A 204 5.23 -11.95 7.22
C MET A 204 6.55 -11.54 7.89
N TRP A 205 7.22 -12.48 8.56
CA TRP A 205 8.53 -12.21 9.15
C TRP A 205 9.60 -11.96 8.08
N LYS A 206 9.65 -12.75 7.00
CA LYS A 206 10.55 -12.47 5.87
C LYS A 206 10.32 -11.08 5.29
N PHE A 207 9.07 -10.62 5.21
CA PHE A 207 8.73 -9.28 4.75
C PHE A 207 9.29 -8.21 5.70
N ILE A 208 9.11 -8.36 7.02
CA ILE A 208 9.67 -7.45 8.03
C ILE A 208 11.21 -7.36 7.95
N HIS A 209 11.88 -8.48 7.69
CA HIS A 209 13.33 -8.48 7.47
C HIS A 209 13.70 -7.77 6.17
N ALA A 210 12.98 -8.04 5.07
CA ALA A 210 13.23 -7.43 3.77
C ALA A 210 12.97 -5.91 3.77
N SER A 211 11.97 -5.43 4.50
CA SER A 211 11.66 -4.00 4.61
C SER A 211 12.79 -3.19 5.23
N LYS A 212 13.66 -3.81 6.05
CA LYS A 212 14.87 -3.15 6.55
C LYS A 212 15.81 -2.70 5.43
N GLY A 213 15.99 -3.51 4.38
CA GLY A 213 16.80 -3.13 3.23
C GLY A 213 16.22 -1.93 2.48
N VAL A 214 14.89 -1.90 2.32
CA VAL A 214 14.17 -0.78 1.70
C VAL A 214 14.38 0.53 2.49
N ILE A 215 14.38 0.45 3.82
CA ILE A 215 14.62 1.58 4.72
C ILE A 215 16.05 2.10 4.62
N GLN A 216 17.04 1.20 4.57
CA GLN A 216 18.44 1.58 4.46
C GLN A 216 18.74 2.30 3.13
N ASP A 217 18.08 1.89 2.05
CA ASP A 217 18.19 2.52 0.73
C ASP A 217 17.47 3.88 0.65
N ALA A 218 16.59 4.20 1.61
CA ALA A 218 15.76 5.40 1.56
C ALA A 218 16.57 6.69 1.54
N ALA A 219 17.63 6.79 2.34
CA ALA A 219 18.44 8.00 2.46
C ALA A 219 19.02 8.45 1.11
N ALA A 220 19.52 7.50 0.31
CA ALA A 220 20.04 7.77 -1.03
C ALA A 220 18.94 8.25 -1.99
N ASN A 221 17.73 7.66 -1.92
CA ASN A 221 16.59 8.08 -2.74
C ASN A 221 16.10 9.49 -2.37
N PHE A 222 16.11 9.83 -1.08
CA PHE A 222 15.77 11.18 -0.62
C PHE A 222 16.79 12.22 -1.06
N GLU A 223 18.09 11.90 -1.00
CA GLU A 223 19.14 12.78 -1.48
C GLU A 223 19.04 13.02 -3.00
N LEU A 224 18.66 12.01 -3.78
CA LEU A 224 18.37 12.18 -5.21
C LEU A 224 17.19 13.13 -5.44
N MET A 225 16.10 12.97 -4.69
CA MET A 225 14.92 13.84 -4.80
C MET A 225 15.20 15.29 -4.38
N SER A 226 16.07 15.52 -3.39
CA SER A 226 16.36 16.89 -2.92
C SER A 226 17.23 17.69 -3.89
N LYS A 227 18.11 17.00 -4.64
CA LYS A 227 19.06 17.61 -5.60
C LYS A 227 18.41 18.10 -6.89
N SER A 228 17.25 17.56 -7.28
CA SER A 228 16.58 17.93 -8.53
C SER A 228 15.06 17.89 -8.35
N ASN A 229 14.39 19.04 -8.54
CA ASN A 229 12.92 19.09 -8.60
C ASN A 229 12.38 18.72 -10.00
N SER A 230 13.25 18.56 -11.00
CA SER A 230 12.86 18.21 -12.36
C SER A 230 12.31 16.78 -12.43
N PRO A 231 11.27 16.50 -13.23
CA PRO A 231 10.71 15.16 -13.41
C PRO A 231 11.64 14.30 -14.28
N THR A 232 12.83 13.98 -13.78
CA THR A 232 13.73 13.02 -14.41
C THR A 232 13.25 11.60 -14.13
N GLN A 233 13.62 10.64 -14.99
CA GLN A 233 13.30 9.23 -14.78
C GLN A 233 13.84 8.72 -13.43
N GLU A 234 15.05 9.16 -13.04
CA GLU A 234 15.65 8.85 -11.74
C GLU A 234 14.82 9.39 -10.58
N ASN A 235 14.31 10.61 -10.67
CA ASN A 235 13.45 11.20 -9.66
C ASN A 235 12.09 10.49 -9.56
N CYS A 236 11.49 10.11 -10.70
CA CYS A 236 10.26 9.31 -10.70
C CYS A 236 10.48 7.92 -10.09
N ALA A 237 11.63 7.28 -10.36
CA ALA A 237 12.00 6.02 -9.71
C ALA A 237 12.22 6.20 -8.19
N ALA A 238 12.92 7.24 -7.77
CA ALA A 238 13.12 7.56 -6.35
C ALA A 238 11.80 7.83 -5.61
N ARG A 239 10.86 8.56 -6.22
CA ARG A 239 9.52 8.79 -5.67
C ARG A 239 8.74 7.50 -5.44
N ARG A 240 8.76 6.57 -6.41
CA ARG A 240 8.13 5.25 -6.26
C ARG A 240 8.78 4.44 -5.13
N LYS A 241 10.12 4.46 -5.03
CA LYS A 241 10.85 3.81 -3.92
C LYS A 241 10.47 4.38 -2.56
N ILE A 242 10.34 5.70 -2.45
CA ILE A 242 9.91 6.36 -1.22
C ILE A 242 8.44 6.05 -0.91
N GLN A 243 7.56 5.98 -1.91
CA GLN A 243 6.17 5.57 -1.69
C GLN A 243 6.10 4.14 -1.15
N TYR A 244 6.85 3.20 -1.73
CA TYR A 244 6.91 1.82 -1.25
C TYR A 244 7.50 1.73 0.16
N LEU A 245 8.56 2.50 0.45
CA LEU A 245 9.12 2.63 1.80
C LEU A 245 8.05 3.03 2.82
N LEU A 246 7.26 4.08 2.54
CA LEU A 246 6.23 4.56 3.46
C LEU A 246 5.20 3.46 3.75
N LEU A 247 4.82 2.68 2.75
CA LEU A 247 3.92 1.53 2.92
C LEU A 247 4.56 0.43 3.79
N CYS A 248 5.83 0.10 3.56
CA CYS A 248 6.55 -0.85 4.41
C CYS A 248 6.54 -0.40 5.87
N VAL A 249 6.81 0.88 6.12
CA VAL A 249 6.79 1.46 7.47
C VAL A 249 5.41 1.37 8.09
N GLN A 250 4.35 1.72 7.35
CA GLN A 250 2.96 1.65 7.80
C GLN A 250 2.55 0.21 8.13
N ILE A 251 2.87 -0.74 7.25
CA ILE A 251 2.58 -2.17 7.44
C ILE A 251 3.27 -2.67 8.70
N VAL A 252 4.58 -2.46 8.86
CA VAL A 252 5.31 -3.04 9.99
C VAL A 252 4.92 -2.38 11.32
N SER A 253 4.80 -1.05 11.35
CA SER A 253 4.40 -0.33 12.58
C SER A 253 3.01 -0.78 13.04
N THR A 254 2.04 -0.85 12.13
CA THR A 254 0.67 -1.26 12.45
C THR A 254 0.60 -2.74 12.80
N PHE A 255 1.39 -3.59 12.15
CA PHE A 255 1.49 -5.00 12.51
C PHE A 255 1.96 -5.18 13.96
N PHE A 256 3.03 -4.51 14.40
CA PHE A 256 3.48 -4.61 15.77
C PHE A 256 2.46 -4.03 16.76
N ALA A 257 1.88 -2.86 16.45
CA ALA A 257 0.86 -2.24 17.30
C ALA A 257 -0.37 -3.14 17.51
N ARG A 258 -0.79 -3.90 16.49
CA ARG A 258 -2.00 -4.74 16.57
C ARG A 258 -1.76 -6.15 17.09
N TYR A 259 -0.67 -6.78 16.67
CA TYR A 259 -0.40 -8.20 17.01
C TYR A 259 0.49 -8.37 18.25
N TYR A 260 1.19 -7.31 18.66
CA TYR A 260 2.09 -7.28 19.80
C TYR A 260 1.92 -5.99 20.62
N PRO A 261 0.70 -5.67 21.09
CA PRO A 261 0.39 -4.40 21.73
C PRO A 261 1.29 -4.13 22.95
N ASP A 262 1.57 -5.15 23.76
CA ASP A 262 2.40 -5.02 24.96
C ASP A 262 3.83 -4.53 24.63
N LEU A 263 4.45 -5.07 23.58
CA LEU A 263 5.77 -4.66 23.11
C LEU A 263 5.76 -3.21 22.58
N TYR A 264 4.65 -2.80 21.97
CA TYR A 264 4.51 -1.47 21.41
C TYR A 264 4.31 -0.40 22.50
N THR A 265 3.52 -0.69 23.54
CA THR A 265 3.26 0.25 24.65
C THR A 265 4.47 0.48 25.55
N GLU A 266 5.24 -0.57 25.88
CA GLU A 266 6.43 -0.45 26.74
C GLU A 266 7.53 0.42 26.10
N GLY A 267 7.64 0.38 24.77
CA GLY A 267 8.57 1.20 24.00
C GLY A 267 8.29 2.70 24.01
N ILE A 268 7.01 3.07 24.12
CA ILE A 268 6.54 4.46 24.10
C ILE A 268 6.54 5.05 25.52
N GLU A 269 6.13 4.27 26.52
CA GLU A 269 6.08 4.74 27.92
C GLU A 269 7.45 4.72 28.62
N GLY A 270 8.42 3.96 28.10
CA GLY A 270 9.79 3.86 28.62
C GLY A 270 10.63 5.14 28.54
N GLN A 271 10.12 6.24 27.97
CA GLN A 271 10.83 7.53 27.92
C GLN A 271 10.75 8.36 29.20
N ASP A 272 9.81 8.10 30.12
CA ASP A 272 9.60 8.99 31.28
C ASP A 272 9.90 8.41 32.67
N ASN A 273 10.23 7.12 32.81
CA ASN A 273 10.66 6.58 34.12
C ASN A 273 11.75 5.51 33.97
N GLN A 274 13.00 5.91 34.19
CA GLN A 274 14.08 4.97 34.52
C GLN A 274 13.85 4.43 35.93
N ASP A 275 13.24 3.26 36.04
CA ASP A 275 13.53 2.28 37.08
C ASP A 275 13.30 0.88 36.49
N PHE A 276 14.38 0.32 35.92
CA PHE A 276 14.43 -1.04 35.41
C PHE A 276 14.24 -2.03 36.57
N THR A 277 13.14 -2.78 36.55
CA THR A 277 13.08 -4.09 37.20
C THR A 277 13.19 -5.16 36.12
N PRO A 278 14.06 -6.18 36.27
CA PRO A 278 14.15 -7.26 35.28
C PRO A 278 12.86 -8.07 35.28
N LEU A 279 12.29 -8.30 34.11
CA LEU A 279 11.27 -9.32 33.87
C LEU A 279 11.93 -10.70 34.02
N ASP A 280 11.87 -11.26 35.23
CA ASP A 280 12.12 -12.69 35.47
C ASP A 280 10.94 -13.52 34.93
N ASP A 281 11.30 -14.55 34.17
CA ASP A 281 10.55 -15.77 33.86
C ASP A 281 9.05 -15.66 33.51
N PHE A 282 8.77 -15.77 32.20
CA PHE A 282 7.47 -16.16 31.67
C PHE A 282 7.21 -17.66 31.99
N THR A 283 6.79 -17.97 33.22
CA THR A 283 6.19 -19.29 33.53
C THR A 283 4.74 -19.30 33.05
N LEU A 284 4.47 -20.12 32.02
CA LEU A 284 3.11 -20.53 31.66
C LEU A 284 2.45 -21.16 32.89
N GLY A 285 1.29 -20.63 33.27
CA GLY A 285 0.53 -21.10 34.43
C GLY A 285 0.25 -22.60 34.38
N GLU A 286 0.68 -23.29 35.43
CA GLU A 286 0.26 -24.65 35.79
C GLU A 286 -1.21 -24.62 36.23
N ASP A 287 -2.14 -24.68 35.28
CA ASP A 287 -3.54 -25.02 35.56
C ASP A 287 -4.18 -25.58 34.27
N ALA A 288 -3.72 -26.78 33.87
CA ALA A 288 -4.37 -27.60 32.85
C ALA A 288 -4.14 -29.11 33.11
N ASP A 289 -4.33 -29.55 34.35
CA ASP A 289 -4.52 -30.97 34.67
C ASP A 289 -5.95 -31.39 34.31
N ASP A 290 -6.23 -31.68 33.04
CA ASP A 290 -7.09 -32.80 32.61
C ASP A 290 -7.16 -32.91 31.07
N PHE A 291 -6.07 -33.34 30.42
CA PHE A 291 -6.18 -33.95 29.10
C PHE A 291 -5.16 -35.09 28.97
N THR A 292 -5.68 -36.32 28.97
CA THR A 292 -4.93 -37.53 28.68
C THR A 292 -4.18 -37.42 27.34
N PRO A 293 -2.92 -37.87 27.26
CA PRO A 293 -2.09 -37.72 26.07
C PRO A 293 -2.54 -38.68 24.97
N VAL A 294 -2.95 -38.14 23.82
CA VAL A 294 -2.85 -38.89 22.57
C VAL A 294 -1.41 -38.75 22.11
N GLU A 295 -0.61 -39.79 22.34
CA GLU A 295 0.67 -39.97 21.66
C GLU A 295 0.43 -39.99 20.14
N SER A 296 0.76 -38.89 19.46
CA SER A 296 1.13 -38.96 18.05
C SER A 296 1.99 -37.77 17.62
N LEU A 297 3.23 -38.10 17.27
CA LEU A 297 4.11 -37.44 16.30
C LEU A 297 4.81 -36.13 16.74
N THR A 298 5.96 -36.35 17.38
CA THR A 298 7.16 -35.53 17.24
C THR A 298 7.57 -35.41 15.77
N THR A 299 7.07 -34.39 15.09
CA THR A 299 7.74 -33.77 13.93
C THR A 299 7.51 -32.27 14.02
N GLY A 300 8.35 -31.57 14.79
CA GLY A 300 8.53 -30.14 14.55
C GLY A 300 9.00 -30.01 13.11
N THR A 301 8.15 -29.50 12.24
CA THR A 301 8.42 -29.42 10.80
C THR A 301 9.59 -28.45 10.58
N LEU A 302 10.33 -28.60 9.47
CA LEU A 302 11.41 -27.67 9.09
C LEU A 302 10.95 -26.19 9.12
N GLN A 303 9.66 -25.95 8.86
CA GLN A 303 9.03 -24.64 8.95
C GLN A 303 9.04 -24.06 10.38
N ASP A 304 8.86 -24.87 11.43
CA ASP A 304 8.91 -24.39 12.82
C ASP A 304 10.32 -23.94 13.23
N GLN A 305 11.35 -24.59 12.69
CA GLN A 305 12.75 -24.20 12.95
C GLN A 305 13.11 -22.91 12.21
N GLU A 306 12.71 -22.78 10.94
CA GLU A 306 12.90 -21.55 10.15
C GLU A 306 12.15 -20.37 10.79
N PHE A 307 10.91 -20.59 11.22
CA PHE A 307 10.11 -19.57 11.92
C PHE A 307 10.78 -19.10 13.21
N LYS A 308 11.29 -20.03 14.04
CA LYS A 308 11.99 -19.69 15.28
C LYS A 308 13.27 -18.88 15.05
N GLN A 309 13.95 -19.08 13.93
CA GLN A 309 15.15 -18.31 13.56
C GLN A 309 14.82 -16.90 13.05
N LEU A 310 13.67 -16.75 12.40
CA LEU A 310 13.23 -15.48 11.84
C LEU A 310 12.60 -14.54 12.88
N ARG A 311 12.01 -15.10 13.95
CA ARG A 311 11.37 -14.32 15.00
C ARG A 311 12.40 -13.51 15.77
N TRP A 312 12.19 -12.20 15.79
CA TRP A 312 12.99 -11.28 16.59
C TRP A 312 12.69 -11.42 18.07
N ASN A 313 13.73 -11.22 18.89
CA ASN A 313 13.54 -10.98 20.31
C ASN A 313 13.03 -9.54 20.54
N THR A 314 12.62 -9.23 21.78
CA THR A 314 12.08 -7.91 22.13
C THR A 314 13.04 -6.78 21.75
N ASP A 315 14.34 -6.92 22.06
CA ASP A 315 15.34 -5.88 21.75
C ASP A 315 15.44 -5.59 20.25
N GLN A 316 15.43 -6.64 19.41
CA GLN A 316 15.48 -6.50 17.95
C GLN A 316 14.21 -5.85 17.38
N VAL A 317 13.04 -6.17 17.95
CA VAL A 317 11.78 -5.51 17.60
C VAL A 317 11.86 -4.03 17.96
N MET A 318 12.30 -3.72 19.18
CA MET A 318 12.41 -2.35 19.67
C MET A 318 13.39 -1.51 18.85
N ASP A 319 14.60 -2.02 18.59
CA ASP A 319 15.59 -1.35 17.74
C ASP A 319 15.01 -1.02 16.35
N TYR A 320 14.26 -1.95 15.77
CA TYR A 320 13.64 -1.74 14.47
C TYR A 320 12.48 -0.76 14.51
N VAL A 321 11.64 -0.81 15.55
CA VAL A 321 10.56 0.17 15.76
C VAL A 321 11.14 1.58 15.90
N TYR A 322 12.23 1.76 16.64
CA TYR A 322 12.91 3.05 16.72
C TYR A 322 13.51 3.50 15.38
N GLU A 323 14.08 2.58 14.60
CA GLU A 323 14.56 2.87 13.24
C GLU A 323 13.39 3.33 12.34
N LEU A 324 12.23 2.66 12.43
CA LEU A 324 11.00 3.02 11.70
C LEU A 324 10.47 4.40 12.10
N GLU A 325 10.41 4.72 13.39
CA GLU A 325 9.96 6.02 13.89
C GLU A 325 10.89 7.16 13.44
N SER A 326 12.21 6.96 13.57
CA SER A 326 13.22 7.92 13.12
C SER A 326 13.08 8.20 11.61
N MET A 327 12.87 7.14 10.83
CA MET A 327 12.67 7.26 9.39
C MET A 327 11.34 7.90 9.02
N THR A 328 10.27 7.61 9.76
CA THR A 328 8.98 8.28 9.60
C THR A 328 9.12 9.79 9.85
N ALA A 329 9.80 10.17 10.93
CA ALA A 329 10.07 11.57 11.24
C ALA A 329 10.93 12.25 10.16
N LEU A 330 11.96 11.57 9.66
CA LEU A 330 12.78 12.07 8.55
C LEU A 330 11.93 12.26 7.28
N CYS A 331 11.10 11.29 6.92
CA CYS A 331 10.19 11.38 5.77
C CYS A 331 9.24 12.57 5.93
N ALA A 332 8.63 12.74 7.10
CA ALA A 332 7.72 13.86 7.38
C ALA A 332 8.43 15.21 7.23
N HIS A 333 9.66 15.34 7.78
CA HIS A 333 10.47 16.55 7.62
C HIS A 333 10.79 16.84 6.14
N LEU A 334 11.23 15.83 5.38
CA LEU A 334 11.58 15.99 3.96
C LEU A 334 10.37 16.29 3.09
N ILE A 335 9.20 15.71 3.38
CA ILE A 335 7.94 16.05 2.72
C ILE A 335 7.58 17.51 3.01
N GLN A 336 7.68 17.94 4.26
CA GLN A 336 7.38 19.32 4.66
C GLN A 336 8.32 20.31 3.97
N GLU A 337 9.63 20.04 3.96
CA GLU A 337 10.64 20.86 3.30
C GLU A 337 10.43 20.94 1.78
N ASN A 338 10.16 19.81 1.12
CA ASN A 338 9.84 19.79 -0.30
C ASN A 338 8.53 20.50 -0.62
N HIS A 339 7.48 20.33 0.19
CA HIS A 339 6.20 21.01 0.00
C HIS A 339 6.36 22.54 0.12
N LEU A 340 7.13 23.00 1.11
CA LEU A 340 7.52 24.41 1.25
C LEU A 340 8.23 24.90 -0.01
N LYS A 341 9.24 24.18 -0.48
CA LYS A 341 10.02 24.53 -1.68
C LYS A 341 9.15 24.59 -2.95
N VAL A 342 8.24 23.64 -3.15
CA VAL A 342 7.29 23.63 -4.28
C VAL A 342 6.32 24.81 -4.21
N LEU A 343 5.82 25.15 -3.02
CA LEU A 343 4.97 26.32 -2.83
C LEU A 343 5.73 27.62 -3.13
N GLU A 344 7.00 27.72 -2.75
CA GLU A 344 7.85 28.86 -3.07
C GLU A 344 8.12 28.99 -4.57
N GLU A 345 8.46 27.89 -5.25
CA GLU A 345 8.66 27.85 -6.70
C GLU A 345 7.37 28.19 -7.46
N SER A 346 6.23 27.65 -7.02
CA SER A 346 4.91 27.95 -7.59
C SER A 346 4.52 29.41 -7.39
N ARG A 347 4.81 29.97 -6.20
CA ARG A 347 4.63 31.40 -5.90
C ARG A 347 5.49 32.27 -6.81
N ASP A 348 6.75 31.89 -7.06
CA ASP A 348 7.66 32.66 -7.91
C ASP A 348 7.28 32.59 -9.39
N LEU A 349 6.84 31.41 -9.87
CA LEU A 349 6.26 31.25 -11.21
C LEU A 349 4.97 32.06 -11.38
N LEU A 350 4.12 32.09 -10.35
CA LEU A 350 2.90 32.88 -10.35
C LEU A 350 3.22 34.39 -10.33
N LYS A 351 4.18 34.84 -9.52
CA LYS A 351 4.70 36.23 -9.53
C LYS A 351 5.23 36.61 -10.91
N LYS A 352 6.04 35.75 -11.55
CA LYS A 352 6.58 35.98 -12.89
C LYS A 352 5.48 36.06 -13.96
N SER A 353 4.48 35.17 -13.87
CA SER A 353 3.34 35.16 -14.80
C SER A 353 2.47 36.41 -14.64
N LEU A 354 2.23 36.86 -13.40
CA LEU A 354 1.50 38.08 -13.10
C LEU A 354 2.25 39.34 -13.57
N SER A 355 3.57 39.38 -13.36
CA SER A 355 4.41 40.47 -13.89
C SER A 355 4.37 40.55 -15.42
N ASN A 356 4.33 39.41 -16.12
CA ASN A 356 4.27 39.37 -17.59
C ASN A 356 2.95 39.91 -18.15
N ILE A 357 1.86 39.90 -17.38
CA ILE A 357 0.57 40.48 -17.76
C ILE A 357 0.34 41.89 -17.18
N GLY A 358 1.39 42.53 -16.65
CA GLY A 358 1.34 43.89 -16.14
C GLY A 358 0.65 44.04 -14.77
N VAL A 359 0.45 42.93 -14.05
CA VAL A 359 -0.08 42.95 -12.68
C VAL A 359 1.09 43.09 -11.70
N ASP A 360 1.20 44.26 -11.09
CA ASP A 360 2.20 44.54 -10.06
C ASP A 360 1.74 43.96 -8.71
N VAL A 361 2.34 42.83 -8.31
CA VAL A 361 2.01 42.15 -7.05
C VAL A 361 2.76 42.83 -5.92
N GLN A 362 2.15 43.85 -5.32
CA GLN A 362 2.70 44.41 -4.07
C GLN A 362 2.55 43.39 -2.93
N GLU A 363 3.68 43.08 -2.29
CA GLU A 363 3.73 42.23 -1.10
C GLU A 363 2.96 42.88 0.05
N LYS A 364 1.70 42.49 0.23
CA LYS A 364 1.07 42.55 1.54
C LYS A 364 1.40 41.25 2.26
N GLN A 365 2.52 41.25 2.98
CA GLN A 365 2.74 40.29 4.06
C GLN A 365 1.60 40.46 5.08
N LYS A 366 0.64 39.54 5.09
CA LYS A 366 -0.24 39.33 6.24
C LYS A 366 -0.35 37.83 6.50
N THR A 367 0.45 37.47 7.51
CA THR A 367 0.43 36.35 8.46
C THR A 367 -0.30 35.09 8.06
#